data_AF-A0A2X2C4V1-F1
#
_entry.id   AF-A0A2X2C4V1-F1
#
_cell.length_a   1.000
_cell.length_b   1.000
_cell.length_c   1.000
_cell.angle_alpha   90.00
_cell.angle_beta   90.00
_cell.angle_gamma   90.00
#
_symmetry.space_group_name_H-M   'P 1'
#
loop_
_entity.id
_entity.type
_entity.pdbx_description
1 polymer ?
#
loop_
_entity_poly.entity_id
_entity_poly.type
_entity_poly.pdbx_seq_one_letter_code
_entity_poly.pdbx_strand_id
1 'polypeptide(L)'
;MDFIRTNQRKVFFLFFLNEILKINYLYEYNSYNNEESLFFINDKNMLLHHEDICYNLDIDNKGYFCIEAKIVNLHGIAKLFEFKSESNFGPYDINIQLDDIFYYVLVLPDFIENSQFCSDIHSLFVNNLERIRL
;
A
#
# COMPACT_ATOMS: atom_id res chain seq x y z
N MET A 1 7.79 -18.15 12.81
CA MET A 1 8.04 -16.95 11.98
C MET A 1 6.83 -16.03 11.92
N ASP A 2 5.60 -16.56 11.98
CA ASP A 2 4.35 -15.77 11.92
C ASP A 2 4.22 -14.68 12.98
N PHE A 3 4.76 -14.89 14.18
CA PHE A 3 4.71 -13.92 15.27
C PHE A 3 5.48 -12.62 14.96
N ILE A 4 6.66 -12.72 14.32
CA ILE A 4 7.49 -11.55 13.96
C ILE A 4 6.81 -10.74 12.83
N ARG A 5 6.20 -11.44 11.87
CA ARG A 5 5.49 -10.85 10.71
C ARG A 5 4.21 -10.13 11.11
N THR A 6 3.42 -10.76 11.99
CA THR A 6 2.22 -10.15 12.58
C THR A 6 2.58 -8.88 13.36
N ASN A 7 3.74 -8.86 14.04
CA ASN A 7 4.18 -7.67 14.75
C ASN A 7 4.60 -6.53 13.81
N GLN A 8 5.27 -6.79 12.69
CA GLN A 8 5.66 -5.72 11.76
C GLN A 8 4.46 -4.98 11.16
N ARG A 9 3.40 -5.70 10.75
CA ARG A 9 2.17 -5.05 10.26
C ARG A 9 1.48 -4.23 11.32
N LYS A 10 1.31 -4.81 12.51
CA LYS A 10 0.66 -4.14 13.64
C LYS A 10 1.43 -2.89 14.08
N VAL A 11 2.76 -2.96 14.12
CA VAL A 11 3.61 -1.80 14.43
C VAL A 11 3.46 -0.73 13.36
N PHE A 12 3.48 -1.11 12.07
CA PHE A 12 3.26 -0.16 10.99
C PHE A 12 1.91 0.54 11.10
N PHE A 13 0.82 -0.21 11.23
CA PHE A 13 -0.51 0.38 11.36
C PHE A 13 -0.66 1.22 12.61
N LEU A 14 -0.09 0.80 13.74
CA LEU A 14 -0.15 1.58 14.97
C LEU A 14 0.55 2.93 14.84
N PHE A 15 1.75 2.97 14.23
CA PHE A 15 2.45 4.22 13.97
C PHE A 15 1.66 5.11 13.02
N PHE A 16 1.16 4.52 11.93
CA PHE A 16 0.42 5.26 10.92
C PHE A 16 -0.88 5.86 11.47
N LEU A 17 -1.63 5.04 12.23
CA LEU A 17 -2.87 5.45 12.87
C LEU A 17 -2.65 6.64 13.81
N ASN A 18 -1.58 6.63 14.61
CA ASN A 18 -1.26 7.74 15.52
C ASN A 18 -0.99 9.06 14.79
N GLU A 19 -0.40 9.02 13.59
CA GLU A 19 -0.18 10.23 12.79
C GLU A 19 -1.48 10.71 12.12
N ILE A 20 -2.29 9.80 11.58
CA ILE A 20 -3.56 10.16 10.93
C ILE A 20 -4.61 10.66 11.93
N LEU A 21 -4.66 10.13 13.16
CA LEU A 21 -5.59 10.63 14.17
C LEU A 21 -5.35 12.12 14.50
N LYS A 22 -4.18 12.68 14.17
CA LYS A 22 -3.90 14.13 14.32
C LYS A 22 -4.60 14.99 13.28
N ILE A 23 -5.04 14.42 12.15
CA ILE A 23 -5.73 15.14 11.07
C ILE A 23 -7.26 14.93 11.09
N ASN A 24 -7.82 14.42 12.20
CA ASN A 24 -9.25 14.26 12.46
C ASN A 24 -10.02 13.36 11.48
N TYR A 25 -9.37 12.35 10.92
CA TYR A 25 -10.04 11.31 10.15
C TYR A 25 -10.55 10.19 11.07
N LEU A 26 -11.75 9.70 10.80
CA LEU A 26 -12.23 8.40 11.27
C LEU A 26 -11.48 7.29 10.53
N TYR A 27 -11.43 6.10 11.12
CA TYR A 27 -10.81 4.95 10.47
C TYR A 27 -11.62 3.66 10.66
N GLU A 28 -11.48 2.76 9.69
CA GLU A 28 -11.97 1.39 9.75
C GLU A 28 -10.82 0.43 9.49
N TYR A 29 -10.61 -0.51 10.42
CA TYR A 29 -9.60 -1.55 10.30
C TYR A 29 -10.24 -2.84 9.82
N ASN A 30 -9.67 -3.40 8.76
CA ASN A 30 -10.10 -4.66 8.17
C ASN A 30 -8.92 -5.65 8.12
N SER A 31 -9.23 -6.93 8.38
CA SER A 31 -8.23 -8.01 8.37
C SER A 31 -8.87 -9.26 7.79
N TYR A 32 -8.45 -9.65 6.59
CA TYR A 32 -8.98 -10.81 5.89
C TYR A 32 -7.87 -11.52 5.10
N ASN A 33 -7.81 -12.84 5.18
CA ASN A 33 -6.86 -13.68 4.42
C ASN A 33 -5.38 -13.23 4.50
N ASN A 34 -4.90 -12.89 5.70
CA ASN A 34 -3.55 -12.35 5.96
C ASN A 34 -3.24 -11.00 5.30
N GLU A 35 -4.23 -10.34 4.72
CA GLU A 35 -4.19 -8.94 4.34
C GLU A 35 -4.83 -8.12 5.45
N GLU A 36 -4.22 -6.97 5.73
CA GLU A 36 -4.72 -6.01 6.70
C GLU A 36 -4.83 -4.66 6.00
N SER A 37 -5.88 -3.90 6.30
CA SER A 37 -6.11 -2.59 5.71
C SER A 37 -6.69 -1.59 6.70
N LEU A 38 -6.36 -0.32 6.51
CA LEU A 38 -6.92 0.83 7.20
C LEU A 38 -7.55 1.75 6.17
N PHE A 39 -8.87 1.92 6.27
CA PHE A 39 -9.63 2.91 5.51
C PHE A 39 -9.80 4.15 6.36
N PHE A 40 -9.56 5.32 5.79
CA PHE A 40 -9.68 6.60 6.49
C PHE A 40 -10.78 7.44 5.87
N ILE A 41 -11.70 7.91 6.72
CA ILE A 41 -12.98 8.52 6.37
C ILE A 41 -13.17 9.86 7.10
N ASN A 42 -13.61 10.91 6.41
CA ASN A 42 -13.90 12.21 7.01
C ASN A 42 -15.29 12.26 7.70
N ASP A 43 -16.33 11.64 7.12
CA ASP A 43 -17.69 11.52 7.69
C ASP A 43 -18.36 10.18 7.29
N LYS A 44 -19.07 9.54 8.23
CA LYS A 44 -19.89 8.34 8.00
C LYS A 44 -20.93 8.51 6.90
N ASN A 45 -21.47 9.71 6.72
CA ASN A 45 -22.46 9.96 5.67
C ASN A 45 -21.89 9.74 4.27
N MET A 46 -20.59 9.92 4.11
CA MET A 46 -19.96 9.90 2.81
C MET A 46 -19.34 8.51 2.50
N LEU A 47 -19.27 7.59 3.49
CA LEU A 47 -19.15 6.13 3.26
C LEU A 47 -20.37 5.58 2.49
N LEU A 48 -21.58 6.06 2.80
CA LEU A 48 -22.81 5.69 2.07
C LEU A 48 -22.79 6.21 0.62
N HIS A 49 -22.04 7.28 0.34
CA HIS A 49 -21.85 7.81 -1.02
C HIS A 49 -20.69 7.15 -1.78
N HIS A 50 -19.82 6.38 -1.11
CA HIS A 50 -18.73 5.67 -1.78
C HIS A 50 -19.26 4.63 -2.78
N GLU A 51 -20.35 3.93 -2.43
CA GLU A 51 -20.97 2.94 -3.32
C GLU A 51 -21.49 3.57 -4.63
N ASP A 52 -21.81 4.87 -4.61
CA ASP A 52 -22.37 5.60 -5.76
C ASP A 52 -21.34 6.44 -6.53
N ILE A 53 -20.34 7.01 -5.85
CA ILE A 53 -19.46 8.06 -6.42
C ILE A 53 -17.99 7.61 -6.51
N CYS A 54 -17.64 6.39 -6.10
CA CYS A 54 -16.24 5.89 -6.09
C CYS A 54 -15.28 6.73 -5.22
N TYR A 55 -13.99 6.38 -5.22
CA TYR A 55 -12.92 7.15 -4.59
C TYR A 55 -12.75 8.51 -5.31
N ASN A 56 -13.22 9.59 -4.70
CA ASN A 56 -13.12 10.95 -5.24
C ASN A 56 -12.81 11.98 -4.15
N LEU A 57 -12.31 13.14 -4.58
CA LEU A 57 -12.18 14.32 -3.74
C LEU A 57 -13.52 15.05 -3.61
N ASP A 58 -13.79 15.60 -2.44
CA ASP A 58 -14.93 16.44 -2.13
C ASP A 58 -14.71 17.91 -2.56
N ILE A 59 -15.70 18.77 -2.30
CA ILE A 59 -15.66 20.19 -2.66
C ILE A 59 -14.55 20.97 -1.95
N ASP A 60 -14.04 20.46 -0.83
CA ASP A 60 -12.94 21.02 -0.07
C ASP A 60 -11.58 20.42 -0.47
N ASN A 61 -11.54 19.65 -1.57
CA ASN A 61 -10.39 18.87 -2.05
C ASN A 61 -9.85 17.87 -1.02
N LYS A 62 -10.71 17.35 -0.16
CA LYS A 62 -10.39 16.25 0.75
C LYS A 62 -11.02 14.97 0.23
N GLY A 63 -10.42 13.84 0.53
CA GLY A 63 -11.01 12.57 0.12
C GLY A 63 -10.69 11.46 1.09
N TYR A 64 -10.94 10.24 0.62
CA TYR A 64 -10.64 9.01 1.32
C TYR A 64 -9.35 8.42 0.83
N PHE A 65 -8.67 7.70 1.71
CA PHE A 65 -7.51 6.92 1.35
C PHE A 65 -7.51 5.62 2.13
N CYS A 66 -6.89 4.62 1.54
CA CYS A 66 -6.72 3.31 2.16
C CYS A 66 -5.24 2.97 2.18
N ILE A 67 -4.82 2.33 3.26
CA ILE A 67 -3.51 1.71 3.34
C ILE A 67 -3.67 0.23 3.59
N GLU A 68 -2.96 -0.55 2.79
CA GLU A 68 -2.98 -2.01 2.87
C GLU A 68 -1.58 -2.51 3.20
N ALA A 69 -1.51 -3.56 4.01
CA ALA A 69 -0.29 -4.29 4.34
C ALA A 69 -0.50 -5.76 3.96
N LYS A 70 0.31 -6.23 3.01
CA LYS A 70 0.12 -7.54 2.36
C LYS A 70 1.37 -8.38 2.42
N ILE A 71 1.15 -9.70 2.41
CA ILE A 71 2.20 -10.70 2.26
C ILE A 71 1.81 -11.57 1.08
N VAL A 72 2.69 -11.64 0.08
CA VAL A 72 2.48 -12.47 -1.11
C VAL A 72 3.70 -13.35 -1.38
N ASN A 73 3.46 -14.46 -2.05
CA ASN A 73 4.51 -15.28 -2.65
C ASN A 73 4.53 -14.99 -4.15
N LEU A 74 5.70 -14.60 -4.67
CA LEU A 74 5.91 -14.37 -6.09
C LEU A 74 6.86 -15.42 -6.63
N HIS A 75 6.29 -16.42 -7.29
CA HIS A 75 7.04 -17.49 -7.96
C HIS A 75 6.92 -17.30 -9.46
N GLY A 76 8.05 -17.27 -10.15
CA GLY A 76 8.07 -16.98 -11.58
C GLY A 76 9.26 -17.62 -12.28
N ILE A 77 9.15 -17.76 -13.60
CA ILE A 77 10.23 -18.19 -14.45
C ILE A 77 10.45 -17.09 -15.49
N ALA A 78 11.61 -16.45 -15.46
CA ALA A 78 12.04 -15.52 -16.49
C ALA A 78 12.95 -16.26 -17.48
N LYS A 79 12.84 -15.96 -18.77
CA LYS A 79 13.70 -16.56 -19.79
C LYS A 79 14.71 -15.55 -20.28
N LEU A 80 16.00 -15.88 -20.18
CA LEU A 80 17.04 -15.08 -20.78
C LEU A 80 17.30 -15.58 -22.20
N PHE A 81 17.18 -14.67 -23.16
CA PHE A 81 17.55 -14.92 -24.55
C PHE A 81 18.66 -13.96 -24.97
N GLU A 82 19.53 -14.46 -25.82
CA GLU A 82 20.54 -13.64 -26.47
C GLU A 82 19.90 -12.68 -27.48
N PHE A 83 20.34 -11.42 -27.46
CA PHE A 83 20.06 -10.46 -28.51
C PHE A 83 21.36 -10.19 -29.26
N LYS A 84 21.41 -10.55 -30.55
CA LYS A 84 22.51 -10.27 -31.51
C LYS A 84 23.81 -11.10 -31.42
N SER A 85 23.78 -12.30 -30.84
CA SER A 85 24.86 -13.30 -31.08
C SER A 85 26.25 -12.96 -30.50
N GLU A 86 26.34 -12.09 -29.48
CA GLU A 86 27.60 -11.65 -28.84
C GLU A 86 27.87 -12.30 -27.46
N SER A 87 27.10 -13.32 -27.06
CA SER A 87 27.23 -13.97 -25.75
C SER A 87 27.81 -15.39 -25.84
N ASN A 88 28.47 -15.82 -24.77
CA ASN A 88 29.05 -17.16 -24.62
C ASN A 88 28.11 -18.15 -23.89
N PHE A 89 26.81 -17.83 -23.79
CA PHE A 89 25.81 -18.65 -23.11
C PHE A 89 24.59 -18.90 -24.00
N GLY A 90 23.98 -20.09 -23.88
CA GLY A 90 22.70 -20.41 -24.51
C GLY A 90 21.50 -19.93 -23.67
N PRO A 91 20.27 -19.96 -24.20
CA PRO A 91 19.10 -19.55 -23.42
C PRO A 91 18.95 -20.41 -22.17
N TYR A 92 18.65 -19.79 -21.04
CA TYR A 92 18.39 -20.48 -19.79
C TYR A 92 17.22 -19.85 -19.03
N ASP A 93 16.53 -20.71 -18.27
CA ASP A 93 15.45 -20.31 -17.38
C ASP A 93 16.04 -19.76 -16.08
N ILE A 94 15.55 -18.60 -15.67
CA ILE A 94 15.80 -17.98 -14.37
C ILE A 94 14.57 -18.28 -13.51
N ASN A 95 14.73 -19.21 -12.57
CA ASN A 95 13.69 -19.53 -11.59
C ASN A 95 13.76 -18.51 -10.46
N ILE A 96 12.66 -17.79 -10.24
CA ILE A 96 12.53 -16.76 -9.23
C ILE A 96 11.55 -17.28 -8.18
N GLN A 97 12.03 -17.41 -6.94
CA GLN A 97 11.22 -17.77 -5.80
C GLN A 97 11.35 -16.69 -4.74
N LEU A 98 10.28 -15.92 -4.58
CA LEU A 98 10.16 -14.88 -3.58
C LEU A 98 9.04 -15.28 -2.62
N ASP A 99 9.43 -15.77 -1.45
CA ASP A 99 8.50 -16.16 -0.41
C ASP A 99 8.34 -15.03 0.61
N ASP A 100 7.11 -14.88 1.12
CA ASP A 100 6.76 -13.98 2.19
C ASP A 100 7.13 -12.51 1.91
N ILE A 101 6.92 -12.07 0.67
CA ILE A 101 7.17 -10.69 0.27
C ILE A 101 6.16 -9.78 0.93
N PHE A 102 6.70 -8.95 1.82
CA PHE A 102 5.98 -7.94 2.54
C PHE A 102 5.93 -6.64 1.73
N TYR A 103 4.72 -6.11 1.47
CA TYR A 103 4.57 -4.80 0.82
C TYR A 103 3.38 -4.02 1.36
N TYR A 104 3.45 -2.71 1.16
CA TYR A 104 2.42 -1.77 1.55
C TYR A 104 1.83 -1.12 0.30
N VAL A 105 0.53 -0.84 0.32
CA VAL A 105 -0.18 -0.13 -0.75
C VAL A 105 -0.82 1.11 -0.16
N LEU A 106 -0.71 2.24 -0.85
CA LEU A 106 -1.48 3.45 -0.58
C LEU A 106 -2.44 3.67 -1.75
N VAL A 107 -3.74 3.75 -1.45
CA VAL A 107 -4.80 4.05 -2.42
C VAL A 107 -5.28 5.47 -2.18
N LEU A 108 -5.25 6.30 -3.22
CA LEU A 108 -5.62 7.71 -3.19
C LEU A 108 -6.76 7.99 -4.17
N PRO A 109 -7.55 9.06 -3.93
CA PRO A 109 -8.70 9.41 -4.77
C PRO A 109 -8.31 10.18 -6.05
N ASP A 110 -7.06 10.64 -6.17
CA ASP A 110 -6.52 11.30 -7.35
C ASP A 110 -4.99 11.16 -7.39
N PHE A 111 -4.37 11.52 -8.50
CA PHE A 111 -2.92 11.59 -8.68
C PHE A 111 -2.29 12.61 -7.70
N ILE A 112 -1.08 12.29 -7.22
CA ILE A 112 -0.35 13.12 -6.25
C ILE A 112 0.03 14.49 -6.82
N GLU A 113 0.20 14.57 -8.15
CA GLU A 113 0.55 15.81 -8.86
C GLU A 113 -0.65 16.75 -9.01
N ASN A 114 -1.88 16.23 -8.91
CA ASN A 114 -3.11 16.97 -9.15
C ASN A 114 -3.77 17.47 -7.87
N SER A 115 -3.44 16.88 -6.72
CA SER A 115 -4.12 17.16 -5.44
C SER A 115 -3.13 17.32 -4.29
N GLN A 116 -3.18 18.49 -3.64
CA GLN A 116 -2.39 18.76 -2.44
C GLN A 116 -2.71 17.75 -1.33
N PHE A 117 -3.99 17.39 -1.17
CA PHE A 117 -4.40 16.36 -0.21
C PHE A 117 -3.71 15.02 -0.49
N CYS A 118 -3.73 14.55 -1.74
CA CYS A 118 -3.07 13.30 -2.13
C CYS A 118 -1.55 13.37 -1.90
N SER A 119 -0.92 14.49 -2.25
CA SER A 119 0.52 14.73 -2.01
C SER A 119 0.88 14.70 -0.52
N ASP A 120 0.05 15.30 0.34
CA ASP A 120 0.28 15.35 1.78
C ASP A 120 0.16 13.95 2.41
N ILE A 121 -0.90 13.20 2.05
CA ILE A 121 -1.09 11.82 2.52
C ILE A 121 0.03 10.91 2.01
N HIS A 122 0.44 11.05 0.75
CA HIS A 122 1.58 10.30 0.21
C HIS A 122 2.88 10.60 0.97
N SER A 123 3.15 11.86 1.25
CA SER A 123 4.34 12.26 2.03
C SER A 123 4.31 11.67 3.44
N LEU A 124 3.13 11.67 4.09
CA LEU A 124 2.95 11.05 5.39
C LEU A 124 3.17 9.53 5.33
N PHE A 125 2.68 8.86 4.29
CA PHE A 125 2.90 7.44 4.02
C PHE A 125 4.39 7.10 3.90
N VAL A 126 5.11 7.76 2.98
CA VAL A 126 6.53 7.51 2.74
C VAL A 126 7.37 7.78 3.99
N ASN A 127 7.15 8.92 4.66
CA ASN A 127 7.90 9.29 5.87
C ASN A 127 7.72 8.27 7.00
N ASN A 128 6.53 7.69 7.17
CA ASN A 128 6.30 6.66 8.19
C ASN A 128 6.94 5.32 7.80
N LEU A 129 6.91 4.95 6.52
CA LEU A 129 7.60 3.75 6.04
C LEU A 129 9.11 3.79 6.29
N GLU A 130 9.73 4.94 6.06
CA GLU A 130 11.17 5.12 6.33
C GLU A 130 11.51 4.95 7.81
N ARG A 131 10.66 5.45 8.71
CA ARG A 131 10.86 5.34 10.16
C ARG A 131 10.80 3.90 10.67
N ILE A 132 10.01 3.04 10.04
CA ILE A 132 9.81 1.65 10.46
C ILE A 132 10.92 0.72 9.91
N ARG A 133 11.65 1.16 8.89
CA ARG A 133 12.80 0.44 8.33
C ARG A 133 14.09 0.63 9.14
N LEU A 134 14.10 1.53 10.13
CA LEU A 134 15.20 1.78 11.08
C LEU A 134 14.96 1.05 12.40
#